data_AF-A0A661P8R2-F1
#
_entry.id   AF-A0A661P8R2-F1
#
_cell.length_a   1.000
_cell.length_b   1.000
_cell.length_c   1.000
_cell.angle_alpha   90.00
_cell.angle_beta   90.00
_cell.angle_gamma   90.00
#
_symmetry.space_group_name_H-M   'P 1'
#
loop_
_entity.id
_entity.type
_entity.pdbx_description
1 polymer ?
#
loop_
_entity_poly.entity_id
_entity_poly.type
_entity_poly.pdbx_seq_one_letter_code
_entity_poly.pdbx_strand_id
1 'polypeptide(L)'
;MLGEGDQLGSFVQIPAAECMLALARAGRSVRDVDLIVYSDGGDRLAADEAPEPRAAVMICPPHPRRVYVAARLVTGPGMMALGVMPVPLAKAEAVARGLGVRGRPGEDTGKLSAWPGLEAKIRERRSAIGSRWEDVRRVALPLDPRAYTTLSVPLPAERCLDVLVTPNSEIGGIDAIVLDEAGRVVARGKPPGRDRAFILCSAFEQTLTLLLRPRSSTGVAAVVIARSPLGAVDELSGRAWVDGASPVVPLAQALTRHQVRTKGLRMKPVKTLAATAVAVGAPKTLKVELQRGCSRIDLVGGTPLGHFTAALWSLDGGLLSRGQGGELATLFYCGAATAARLEVGASERGGPVAVEARLDAGPSQVLLDHPLAAARLLQRLEASAGPVDAQQAAAVKVVRLAAAARSSQVIEVPAGRCQEIVAAVVGSARGVQLRLVGKGGQETLHRGDQAVSEQLCAGDEKMSLRLELQVASGQAELLLLRRLLPR
;
A
#
# COMPACT_ATOMS: atom_id res chain seq x y z
N MET A 1 -24.03 -29.96 28.06
CA MET A 1 -24.87 -28.75 27.98
C MET A 1 -23.96 -27.60 28.37
N LEU A 2 -23.91 -26.53 27.58
CA LEU A 2 -22.99 -25.42 27.79
C LEU A 2 -23.70 -24.29 28.57
N GLY A 3 -22.99 -23.65 29.48
CA GLY A 3 -23.43 -22.47 30.25
C GLY A 3 -23.02 -21.15 29.62
N GLU A 4 -23.42 -20.04 30.23
CA GLU A 4 -22.97 -18.70 29.82
C GLU A 4 -21.46 -18.57 30.02
N GLY A 5 -20.77 -18.04 29.02
CA GLY A 5 -19.31 -17.93 28.99
C GLY A 5 -18.60 -19.16 28.41
N ASP A 6 -19.27 -20.31 28.28
CA ASP A 6 -18.66 -21.52 27.72
C ASP A 6 -18.33 -21.32 26.23
N GLN A 7 -17.20 -21.92 25.82
CA GLN A 7 -16.67 -21.79 24.46
C GLN A 7 -16.43 -23.17 23.83
N LEU A 8 -16.77 -23.27 22.54
CA LEU A 8 -16.46 -24.41 21.67
C LEU A 8 -15.60 -23.90 20.52
N GLY A 9 -14.46 -24.54 20.24
CA GLY A 9 -13.63 -24.15 19.11
C GLY A 9 -12.69 -25.23 18.62
N SER A 10 -12.17 -25.05 17.40
CA SER A 10 -11.23 -25.97 16.76
C SER A 10 -10.32 -25.25 15.77
N PHE A 11 -9.15 -25.83 15.52
CA PHE A 11 -8.29 -25.41 14.43
C PHE A 11 -8.82 -25.92 13.09
N VAL A 12 -8.81 -25.06 12.09
CA VAL A 12 -9.25 -25.35 10.73
C VAL A 12 -8.14 -24.96 9.76
N GLN A 13 -7.84 -25.86 8.82
CA GLN A 13 -6.97 -25.55 7.69
C GLN A 13 -7.81 -25.02 6.53
N ILE A 14 -7.37 -23.94 5.91
CA ILE A 14 -8.07 -23.29 4.81
C ILE A 14 -7.20 -23.39 3.54
N PRO A 15 -7.72 -23.95 2.43
CA PRO A 15 -7.02 -23.93 1.15
C PRO A 15 -6.74 -22.49 0.69
N ALA A 16 -5.54 -22.22 0.18
CA ALA A 16 -5.07 -20.85 -0.10
C ALA A 16 -5.90 -20.07 -1.15
N ALA A 17 -6.69 -20.77 -1.97
CA ALA A 17 -7.50 -20.19 -3.05
C ALA A 17 -9.02 -20.18 -2.75
N GLU A 18 -9.43 -20.60 -1.55
CA GLU A 18 -10.83 -20.69 -1.15
C GLU A 18 -11.12 -19.79 0.04
N CYS A 19 -12.38 -19.41 0.24
CA CYS A 19 -12.79 -18.77 1.48
C CYS A 19 -13.17 -19.84 2.51
N MET A 20 -13.03 -19.52 3.79
CA MET A 20 -13.61 -20.31 4.89
C MET A 20 -14.88 -19.63 5.37
N LEU A 21 -15.97 -20.39 5.47
CA LEU A 21 -17.21 -19.99 6.14
C LEU A 21 -17.33 -20.75 7.46
N ALA A 22 -17.53 -20.03 8.56
CA ALA A 22 -17.87 -20.60 9.84
C ALA A 22 -19.27 -20.13 10.26
N LEU A 23 -20.04 -21.05 10.85
CA LEU A 23 -21.41 -20.86 11.28
C LEU A 23 -21.58 -21.38 12.70
N ALA A 24 -22.15 -20.57 13.57
CA ALA A 24 -22.64 -20.99 14.87
C ALA A 24 -24.17 -20.95 14.88
N ARG A 25 -24.79 -21.98 15.45
CA ARG A 25 -26.24 -22.09 15.65
C ARG A 25 -26.49 -22.66 17.03
N ALA A 26 -27.21 -21.92 17.86
CA ALA A 26 -27.59 -22.39 19.18
C ALA A 26 -29.06 -22.84 19.25
N GLY A 27 -29.34 -23.68 20.25
CA GLY A 27 -30.68 -24.14 20.57
C GLY A 27 -31.56 -23.04 21.16
N ARG A 28 -32.86 -23.31 21.29
CA ARG A 28 -33.90 -22.31 21.62
C ARG A 28 -33.72 -21.60 22.98
N SER A 29 -32.95 -22.18 23.90
CA SER A 29 -32.71 -21.62 25.24
C SER A 29 -31.57 -20.59 25.27
N VAL A 30 -30.77 -20.51 24.21
CA VAL A 30 -29.69 -19.55 24.04
C VAL A 30 -30.22 -18.33 23.29
N ARG A 31 -29.82 -17.13 23.73
CA ARG A 31 -30.22 -15.87 23.09
C ARG A 31 -29.10 -15.21 22.31
N ASP A 32 -27.85 -15.46 22.70
CA ASP A 32 -26.70 -14.75 22.17
C ASP A 32 -25.48 -15.68 22.07
N VAL A 33 -24.88 -15.70 20.88
CA VAL A 33 -23.69 -16.47 20.54
C VAL A 33 -22.71 -15.57 19.79
N ASP A 34 -21.50 -15.45 20.32
CA ASP A 34 -20.40 -14.87 19.58
C ASP A 34 -19.70 -15.95 18.73
N LEU A 35 -19.33 -15.62 17.50
CA LEU A 35 -18.45 -16.43 16.67
C LEU A 35 -17.20 -15.63 16.32
N ILE A 36 -16.03 -16.17 16.62
CA ILE A 36 -14.75 -15.49 16.47
C ILE A 36 -13.76 -16.42 15.78
N VAL A 37 -13.00 -15.89 14.82
CA VAL A 37 -11.89 -16.60 14.17
C VAL A 37 -10.59 -15.93 14.57
N TYR A 38 -9.60 -16.74 14.93
CA TYR A 38 -8.26 -16.31 15.33
C TYR A 38 -7.20 -16.86 14.38
N SER A 39 -6.11 -16.13 14.18
CA SER A 39 -4.90 -16.66 13.57
C SER A 39 -4.23 -17.66 14.51
N ASP A 40 -3.26 -18.44 14.00
CA ASP A 40 -2.40 -19.27 14.84
C ASP A 40 -1.65 -18.47 15.92
N GLY A 41 -1.41 -17.16 15.68
CA GLY A 41 -0.79 -16.24 16.65
C GLY A 41 -1.77 -15.67 17.68
N GLY A 42 -3.06 -16.03 17.62
CA GLY A 42 -4.10 -15.52 18.52
C GLY A 42 -4.76 -14.21 18.08
N ASP A 43 -4.43 -13.68 16.89
CA ASP A 43 -5.05 -12.44 16.40
C ASP A 43 -6.48 -12.71 15.92
N ARG A 44 -7.45 -11.92 16.37
CA ARG A 44 -8.85 -12.02 15.91
C ARG A 44 -9.01 -11.58 14.45
N LEU A 45 -9.17 -12.53 13.53
CA LEU A 45 -9.30 -12.31 12.08
C LEU A 45 -10.69 -11.83 11.66
N ALA A 46 -11.74 -12.43 12.20
CA ALA A 46 -13.14 -12.09 11.91
C ALA A 46 -14.01 -12.41 13.13
N ALA A 47 -15.16 -11.76 13.24
CA ALA A 47 -16.11 -12.07 14.28
C ALA A 47 -17.52 -11.57 13.97
N ASP A 48 -18.49 -12.28 14.55
CA ASP A 48 -19.88 -11.91 14.64
C ASP A 48 -20.27 -11.94 16.12
N GLU A 49 -20.54 -10.76 16.68
CA GLU A 49 -20.91 -10.53 18.08
C GLU A 49 -22.31 -9.90 18.16
N ALA A 50 -23.17 -10.25 17.21
CA ALA A 50 -24.56 -9.82 17.23
C ALA A 50 -25.30 -10.52 18.37
N PRO A 51 -26.24 -9.84 19.07
CA PRO A 51 -27.06 -10.47 20.10
C PRO A 51 -28.14 -11.38 19.48
N GLU A 52 -27.70 -12.42 18.78
CA GLU A 52 -28.51 -13.39 18.06
C GLU A 52 -28.10 -14.82 18.45
N PRO A 53 -29.03 -15.79 18.47
CA PRO A 53 -28.71 -17.20 18.75
C PRO A 53 -28.00 -17.90 17.57
N ARG A 54 -27.49 -17.13 16.63
CA ARG A 54 -26.84 -17.55 15.39
C ARG A 54 -25.75 -16.54 15.04
N ALA A 55 -24.64 -17.05 14.53
CA ALA A 55 -23.55 -16.21 14.08
C ALA A 55 -22.90 -16.80 12.82
N ALA A 56 -22.35 -15.94 11.96
CA ALA A 56 -21.75 -16.33 10.69
C ALA A 56 -20.59 -15.41 10.29
N VAL A 57 -19.43 -16.01 10.02
CA VAL A 57 -18.20 -15.29 9.61
C VAL A 57 -17.58 -15.95 8.38
N MET A 58 -17.02 -15.15 7.47
CA MET A 58 -16.31 -15.63 6.29
C MET A 58 -14.98 -14.92 6.14
N ILE A 59 -13.93 -15.69 5.85
CA ILE A 59 -12.59 -15.18 5.58
C ILE A 59 -12.19 -15.65 4.18
N CYS A 60 -11.83 -14.71 3.31
CA CYS A 60 -11.38 -14.98 1.94
C CYS A 60 -9.90 -14.63 1.77
N PRO A 61 -9.22 -15.16 0.74
CA PRO A 61 -7.82 -14.87 0.49
C PRO A 61 -7.55 -13.35 0.31
N PRO A 62 -6.39 -12.84 0.78
CA PRO A 62 -5.33 -13.58 1.46
C PRO A 62 -5.67 -13.87 2.94
N HIS A 63 -5.53 -15.12 3.38
CA HIS A 63 -5.71 -15.53 4.77
C HIS A 63 -4.61 -16.53 5.21
N PRO A 64 -4.39 -16.70 6.53
CA PRO A 64 -3.49 -17.74 7.03
C PRO A 64 -3.92 -19.14 6.60
N ARG A 65 -2.97 -20.06 6.45
CA ARG A 65 -3.24 -21.47 6.10
C ARG A 65 -4.04 -22.21 7.18
N ARG A 66 -3.91 -21.77 8.43
CA ARG A 66 -4.60 -22.34 9.60
C ARG A 66 -5.12 -21.23 10.51
N VAL A 67 -6.31 -21.44 11.04
CA VAL A 67 -7.02 -20.53 11.94
C VAL A 67 -7.66 -21.32 13.08
N TYR A 68 -7.92 -20.68 14.21
CA TYR A 68 -8.74 -21.23 15.29
C TYR A 68 -10.12 -20.58 15.27
N VAL A 69 -11.17 -21.37 15.04
CA VAL A 69 -12.55 -20.88 15.05
C VAL A 69 -13.17 -21.23 16.38
N ALA A 70 -13.79 -20.25 17.04
CA ALA A 70 -14.45 -20.45 18.31
C ALA A 70 -15.80 -19.76 18.37
N ALA A 71 -16.79 -20.47 18.89
CA ALA A 71 -18.09 -19.92 19.25
C ALA A 71 -18.23 -19.89 20.77
N ARG A 72 -18.79 -18.81 21.32
CA ARG A 72 -18.99 -18.60 22.75
C ARG A 72 -20.46 -18.32 23.04
N LEU A 73 -21.01 -18.98 24.06
CA LEU A 73 -22.32 -18.63 24.60
C LEU A 73 -22.21 -17.36 25.41
N VAL A 74 -22.94 -16.32 25.02
CA VAL A 74 -22.95 -15.05 25.75
C VAL A 74 -24.13 -14.99 26.71
N THR A 75 -25.32 -15.43 26.28
CA THR A 75 -26.53 -15.39 27.10
C THR A 75 -27.43 -16.58 26.85
N GLY A 76 -27.90 -17.19 27.93
CA GLY A 76 -28.77 -18.37 27.95
C GLY A 76 -27.98 -19.68 27.91
N PRO A 77 -28.31 -20.66 28.77
CA PRO A 77 -27.69 -21.97 28.73
C PRO A 77 -28.26 -22.80 27.58
N GLY A 78 -27.47 -23.71 27.00
CA GLY A 78 -28.02 -24.61 25.99
C GLY A 78 -26.98 -25.41 25.20
N MET A 79 -27.42 -25.86 24.02
CA MET A 79 -26.57 -26.53 23.04
C MET A 79 -26.25 -25.59 21.90
N MET A 80 -25.06 -25.73 21.33
CA MET A 80 -24.61 -24.97 20.18
C MET A 80 -23.84 -25.89 19.23
N ALA A 81 -24.05 -25.70 17.94
CA ALA A 81 -23.28 -26.32 16.87
C ALA A 81 -22.37 -25.29 16.21
N LEU A 82 -21.12 -25.67 15.99
CA LEU A 82 -20.15 -24.93 15.20
C LEU A 82 -19.82 -25.73 13.95
N GLY A 83 -20.08 -25.16 12.79
CA GLY A 83 -19.76 -25.75 11.48
C GLY A 83 -18.78 -24.86 10.72
N VAL A 84 -17.82 -25.48 10.03
CA VAL A 84 -16.87 -24.77 9.17
C VAL A 84 -16.79 -25.48 7.83
N MET A 85 -16.80 -24.72 6.74
CA MET A 85 -16.73 -25.27 5.38
C MET A 85 -15.96 -24.35 4.42
N PRO A 86 -15.26 -24.93 3.44
CA PRO A 86 -14.67 -24.15 2.35
C PRO A 86 -15.77 -23.63 1.41
N VAL A 87 -15.53 -22.44 0.85
CA VAL A 87 -16.39 -21.78 -0.14
C VAL A 87 -15.51 -21.31 -1.29
N PRO A 88 -15.77 -21.74 -2.54
CA PRO A 88 -15.04 -21.24 -3.70
C PRO A 88 -15.14 -19.71 -3.79
N LEU A 89 -14.02 -19.02 -4.07
CA LEU A 89 -13.95 -17.56 -4.09
C LEU A 89 -15.03 -16.92 -4.97
N ALA A 90 -15.31 -17.51 -6.14
CA ALA A 90 -16.35 -17.04 -7.07
C ALA A 90 -17.78 -17.07 -6.49
N LYS A 91 -18.04 -17.88 -5.45
CA LYS A 91 -19.34 -18.00 -4.79
C LYS A 91 -19.42 -17.27 -3.46
N ALA A 92 -18.29 -16.75 -2.96
CA ALA A 92 -18.17 -16.17 -1.63
C ALA A 92 -19.21 -15.07 -1.37
N GLU A 93 -19.38 -14.14 -2.31
CA GLU A 93 -20.29 -13.01 -2.16
C GLU A 93 -21.77 -13.43 -2.12
N ALA A 94 -22.16 -14.40 -2.97
CA ALA A 94 -23.51 -14.93 -2.98
C ALA A 94 -23.84 -15.67 -1.68
N VAL A 95 -22.91 -16.50 -1.19
CA VAL A 95 -23.05 -17.24 0.07
C VAL A 95 -23.09 -16.28 1.27
N ALA A 96 -22.20 -15.30 1.30
CA ALA A 96 -22.14 -14.31 2.37
C ALA A 96 -23.45 -13.52 2.48
N ARG A 97 -24.04 -13.11 1.35
CA ARG A 97 -25.36 -12.46 1.33
C ARG A 97 -26.48 -13.39 1.81
N GLY A 98 -26.53 -14.62 1.30
CA GLY A 98 -27.58 -15.58 1.66
C GLY A 98 -27.61 -15.96 3.14
N LEU A 99 -26.46 -15.91 3.81
CA LEU A 99 -26.31 -16.30 5.21
C LEU A 99 -26.20 -15.11 6.18
N GLY A 100 -26.23 -13.88 5.68
CA GLY A 100 -26.07 -12.68 6.50
C GLY A 100 -24.71 -12.61 7.18
N VAL A 101 -23.65 -13.11 6.53
CA VAL A 101 -22.30 -13.15 7.08
C VAL A 101 -21.80 -11.74 7.41
N ARG A 102 -21.28 -11.57 8.62
CA ARG A 102 -20.65 -10.34 9.10
C ARG A 102 -19.13 -10.51 9.18
N GLY A 103 -18.40 -9.41 9.02
CA GLY A 103 -16.93 -9.39 9.18
C GLY A 103 -16.17 -9.72 7.91
N ARG A 104 -16.64 -9.27 6.74
CA ARG A 104 -15.86 -9.31 5.50
C ARG A 104 -14.54 -8.52 5.66
N PRO A 105 -13.49 -8.82 4.87
CA PRO A 105 -12.35 -7.91 4.74
C PRO A 105 -12.86 -6.49 4.42
N GLY A 106 -12.49 -5.51 5.23
CA GLY A 106 -12.95 -4.12 5.14
C GLY A 106 -14.30 -3.79 5.81
N GLU A 107 -15.04 -4.76 6.34
CA GLU A 107 -16.33 -4.54 7.02
C GLU A 107 -16.14 -4.38 8.53
N ASP A 108 -16.79 -3.37 9.11
CA ASP A 108 -16.66 -3.03 10.53
C ASP A 108 -17.14 -4.18 11.43
N THR A 109 -16.37 -4.52 12.46
CA THR A 109 -16.79 -5.43 13.53
C THR A 109 -17.83 -4.77 14.45
N GLY A 110 -18.92 -4.20 13.94
CA GLY A 110 -20.09 -3.64 14.64
C GLY A 110 -19.86 -2.46 15.63
N LYS A 111 -18.79 -2.50 16.42
CA LYS A 111 -18.38 -1.54 17.43
C LYS A 111 -17.77 -0.25 16.86
N LEU A 112 -17.33 -0.26 15.59
CA LEU A 112 -16.61 0.86 14.98
C LEU A 112 -17.50 1.88 14.28
N SER A 113 -18.67 1.46 13.77
CA SER A 113 -19.64 2.38 13.15
C SER A 113 -20.17 3.41 14.16
N ALA A 114 -20.13 3.09 15.45
CA ALA A 114 -20.46 3.99 16.56
C ALA A 114 -19.26 4.83 17.04
N TRP A 115 -18.07 4.70 16.45
CA TRP A 115 -16.86 5.38 16.93
C TRP A 115 -16.89 6.88 16.59
N PRO A 116 -16.97 7.78 17.60
CA PRO A 116 -17.19 9.20 17.33
C PRO A 116 -16.03 9.82 16.53
N GLY A 117 -16.35 10.44 15.39
CA GLY A 117 -15.39 11.19 14.58
C GLY A 117 -14.36 10.35 13.81
N LEU A 118 -14.46 9.01 13.82
CA LEU A 118 -13.48 8.13 13.15
C LEU A 118 -13.40 8.41 11.64
N GLU A 119 -14.54 8.51 10.96
CA GLU A 119 -14.59 8.80 9.52
C GLU A 119 -14.01 10.18 9.15
N ALA A 120 -14.17 11.17 10.02
CA ALA A 120 -13.56 12.48 9.81
C ALA A 120 -12.02 12.38 9.87
N LYS A 121 -11.49 11.68 10.88
CA LYS A 121 -10.06 11.43 11.03
C LYS A 121 -9.47 10.65 9.86
N ILE A 122 -10.15 9.60 9.40
CA ILE A 122 -9.72 8.81 8.24
C ILE A 122 -9.62 9.70 6.99
N ARG A 123 -10.65 10.52 6.73
CA ARG A 123 -10.68 11.42 5.57
C ARG A 123 -9.59 12.48 5.62
N GLU A 124 -9.43 13.14 6.77
CA GLU A 124 -8.38 14.15 6.97
C GLU A 124 -6.99 13.54 6.75
N ARG A 125 -6.73 12.39 7.36
CA ARG A 125 -5.48 11.66 7.24
C ARG A 125 -5.16 11.29 5.79
N ARG A 126 -6.09 10.65 5.09
CA ARG A 126 -5.89 10.26 3.68
C ARG A 126 -5.68 11.46 2.77
N SER A 127 -6.37 12.57 3.05
CA SER A 127 -6.13 13.82 2.33
C SER A 127 -4.72 14.39 2.56
N ALA A 128 -4.17 14.23 3.75
CA ALA A 128 -2.81 14.69 4.08
C ALA A 128 -1.71 13.78 3.49
N ILE A 129 -1.98 12.47 3.41
CA ILE A 129 -1.03 11.49 2.87
C ILE A 129 -1.01 11.51 1.33
N GLY A 130 -2.16 11.70 0.68
CA GLY A 130 -2.29 11.50 -0.77
C GLY A 130 -2.48 10.03 -1.17
N SER A 131 -2.45 9.75 -2.48
CA SER A 131 -2.80 8.46 -3.10
C SER A 131 -4.24 7.98 -2.81
N ARG A 132 -4.57 6.78 -3.30
CA ARG A 132 -5.83 6.07 -3.06
C ARG A 132 -5.62 5.02 -1.97
N TRP A 133 -6.64 4.81 -1.15
CA TRP A 133 -6.60 3.86 -0.05
C TRP A 133 -7.85 3.00 -0.04
N GLU A 134 -7.64 1.69 -0.08
CA GLU A 134 -8.69 0.67 0.06
C GLU A 134 -8.68 0.19 1.51
N ASP A 135 -9.81 0.28 2.20
CA ASP A 135 -9.95 -0.26 3.55
C ASP A 135 -9.82 -1.78 3.53
N VAL A 136 -8.80 -2.31 4.22
CA VAL A 136 -8.54 -3.75 4.31
C VAL A 136 -9.07 -4.31 5.62
N ARG A 137 -8.94 -3.55 6.71
CA ARG A 137 -9.35 -4.01 8.03
C ARG A 137 -9.72 -2.86 8.94
N ARG A 138 -10.83 -3.02 9.64
CA ARG A 138 -11.28 -2.12 10.69
C ARG A 138 -11.64 -2.97 11.90
N VAL A 139 -10.93 -2.77 13.01
CA VAL A 139 -11.12 -3.57 14.23
C VAL A 139 -11.07 -2.71 15.49
N ALA A 140 -11.94 -3.00 16.45
CA ALA A 140 -11.85 -2.46 17.81
C ALA A 140 -11.09 -3.46 18.69
N LEU A 141 -9.95 -3.04 19.23
CA LEU A 141 -9.08 -3.91 20.04
C LEU A 141 -9.12 -3.51 21.51
N PRO A 142 -9.40 -4.44 22.44
CA PRO A 142 -9.20 -4.19 23.85
C PRO A 142 -7.71 -4.02 24.13
N LEU A 143 -7.39 -3.04 24.95
CA LEU A 143 -6.03 -2.65 25.31
C LEU A 143 -5.88 -2.73 26.84
N ASP A 144 -4.80 -3.35 27.30
CA ASP A 144 -4.45 -3.47 28.72
C ASP A 144 -3.01 -3.00 28.94
N PRO A 145 -2.71 -2.18 29.97
CA PRO A 145 -1.36 -1.66 30.18
C PRO A 145 -0.33 -2.75 30.56
N ARG A 146 -0.77 -3.93 30.99
CA ARG A 146 0.08 -5.04 31.46
C ARG A 146 0.61 -5.89 30.31
N ALA A 147 -0.02 -5.87 29.13
CA ALA A 147 0.37 -6.70 27.99
C ALA A 147 0.18 -5.97 26.65
N TYR A 148 0.95 -6.34 25.63
CA TYR A 148 0.69 -5.85 24.28
C TYR A 148 -0.48 -6.61 23.68
N THR A 149 -1.44 -5.87 23.13
CA THR A 149 -2.39 -6.42 22.16
C THR A 149 -1.70 -6.48 20.81
N THR A 150 -1.70 -7.66 20.18
CA THR A 150 -1.06 -7.90 18.89
C THR A 150 -2.08 -7.88 17.75
N LEU A 151 -1.62 -7.50 16.57
CA LEU A 151 -2.40 -7.58 15.34
C LEU A 151 -1.46 -7.86 14.15
N SER A 152 -1.55 -9.06 13.58
CA SER A 152 -0.86 -9.36 12.31
C SER A 152 -1.53 -8.68 11.12
N VAL A 153 -0.71 -8.11 10.24
CA VAL A 153 -1.15 -7.37 9.06
C VAL A 153 -0.28 -7.77 7.86
N PRO A 154 -0.86 -8.33 6.79
CA PRO A 154 -0.10 -8.61 5.58
C PRO A 154 0.24 -7.30 4.84
N LEU A 155 1.51 -7.13 4.48
CA LEU A 155 2.01 -6.06 3.62
C LEU A 155 2.41 -6.67 2.27
N PRO A 156 1.56 -6.54 1.23
CA PRO A 156 1.89 -7.05 -0.09
C PRO A 156 3.08 -6.33 -0.72
N ALA A 157 3.78 -7.02 -1.62
CA ALA A 157 4.87 -6.43 -2.40
C ALA A 157 4.41 -5.20 -3.18
N GLU A 158 5.31 -4.21 -3.26
CA GLU A 158 5.14 -2.96 -4.01
C GLU A 158 3.90 -2.15 -3.57
N ARG A 159 3.47 -2.30 -2.31
CA ARG A 159 2.35 -1.54 -1.74
C ARG A 159 2.72 -0.89 -0.42
N CYS A 160 1.86 0.03 -0.02
CA CYS A 160 1.90 0.67 1.27
C CYS A 160 0.65 0.31 2.09
N LEU A 161 0.81 0.28 3.41
CA LEU A 161 -0.27 0.24 4.38
C LEU A 161 -0.36 1.58 5.11
N ASP A 162 -1.57 2.12 5.18
CA ASP A 162 -1.94 3.19 6.09
C ASP A 162 -2.58 2.57 7.32
N VAL A 163 -1.94 2.75 8.47
CA VAL A 163 -2.46 2.27 9.75
C VAL A 163 -2.77 3.47 10.63
N LEU A 164 -4.03 3.60 11.05
CA LEU A 164 -4.50 4.59 12.02
C LEU A 164 -5.03 3.87 13.26
N VAL A 165 -4.49 4.22 14.41
CA VAL A 165 -4.92 3.73 15.73
C VAL A 165 -5.49 4.90 16.51
N THR A 166 -6.79 4.82 16.83
CA THR A 166 -7.51 5.84 17.59
C THR A 166 -7.98 5.25 18.93
N PRO A 167 -7.46 5.70 20.08
CA PRO A 167 -7.96 5.30 21.40
C PRO A 167 -9.36 5.86 21.67
N ASN A 168 -10.14 5.16 22.52
CA ASN A 168 -11.35 5.71 23.12
C ASN A 168 -11.01 6.79 24.17
N SER A 169 -12.03 7.41 24.77
CA SER A 169 -11.85 8.48 25.76
C SER A 169 -11.10 8.03 27.01
N GLU A 170 -11.14 6.76 27.38
CA GLU A 170 -10.51 6.19 28.60
C GLU A 170 -8.98 6.09 28.50
N ILE A 171 -8.43 6.01 27.29
CA ILE A 171 -7.00 5.83 27.07
C ILE A 171 -6.31 7.17 26.80
N GLY A 172 -5.53 7.65 27.78
CA GLY A 172 -4.79 8.91 27.66
C GLY A 172 -3.69 8.88 26.59
N GLY A 173 -3.10 7.71 26.31
CA GLY A 173 -2.12 7.53 25.25
C GLY A 173 -1.79 6.06 24.99
N ILE A 174 -1.41 5.77 23.75
CA ILE A 174 -1.03 4.44 23.26
C ILE A 174 0.42 4.46 22.80
N ASP A 175 1.16 3.41 23.13
CA ASP A 175 2.38 3.04 22.44
C ASP A 175 2.01 2.04 21.33
N ALA A 176 2.40 2.37 20.10
CA ALA A 176 2.14 1.54 18.94
C ALA A 176 3.47 1.27 18.23
N ILE A 177 3.80 0.00 18.02
CA ILE A 177 5.06 -0.46 17.44
C ILE A 177 4.74 -1.47 16.34
N VAL A 178 5.48 -1.44 15.25
CA VAL A 178 5.35 -2.43 14.17
C VAL A 178 6.64 -3.24 14.10
N LEU A 179 6.48 -4.56 14.10
CA LEU A 179 7.56 -5.52 13.90
C LEU A 179 7.47 -6.19 12.53
N ASP A 180 8.61 -6.56 11.96
CA ASP A 180 8.66 -7.49 10.82
C ASP A 180 8.62 -8.96 11.27
N GLU A 181 8.67 -9.88 10.30
CA GLU A 181 8.68 -11.33 10.54
C GLU A 181 9.88 -11.82 11.36
N ALA A 182 10.97 -11.04 11.39
CA ALA A 182 12.15 -11.33 12.20
C ALA A 182 12.06 -10.71 13.61
N GLY A 183 10.91 -10.11 13.97
CA GLY A 183 10.67 -9.47 15.26
C GLY A 183 11.38 -8.12 15.44
N ARG A 184 11.91 -7.52 14.36
CA ARG A 184 12.62 -6.24 14.40
C ARG A 184 11.62 -5.10 14.30
N VAL A 185 11.85 -4.03 15.06
CA VAL A 185 11.04 -2.81 14.98
C VAL A 185 11.28 -2.14 13.63
N VAL A 186 10.24 -2.09 12.79
CA VAL A 186 10.26 -1.36 11.51
C VAL A 186 9.61 0.02 11.61
N ALA A 187 8.70 0.22 12.57
CA ALA A 187 8.11 1.54 12.78
C ALA A 187 7.62 1.74 14.22
N ARG A 188 7.53 3.01 14.63
CA ARG A 188 6.92 3.45 15.88
C ARG A 188 5.87 4.50 15.57
N GLY A 189 4.70 4.36 16.19
CA GLY A 189 3.51 5.14 15.88
C GLY A 189 3.78 6.62 16.11
N LYS A 190 3.53 7.43 15.08
CA LYS A 190 3.80 8.86 15.11
C LYS A 190 2.54 9.61 15.53
N PRO A 191 2.66 10.64 16.38
CA PRO A 191 1.51 11.46 16.76
C PRO A 191 1.05 12.32 15.56
N PRO A 192 -0.28 12.49 15.43
CA PRO A 192 -0.83 13.75 15.92
C PRO A 192 -1.74 13.50 17.14
N GLY A 193 -1.30 13.97 18.32
CA GLY A 193 -2.09 13.89 19.56
C GLY A 193 -2.20 12.48 20.16
N ARG A 194 -3.45 12.06 20.43
CA ARG A 194 -3.78 10.76 21.07
C ARG A 194 -3.70 9.59 20.09
N ASP A 195 -3.79 9.86 18.80
CA ASP A 195 -3.78 8.84 17.76
C ASP A 195 -2.35 8.39 17.46
N ARG A 196 -2.21 7.18 16.92
CA ARG A 196 -0.93 6.68 16.40
C ARG A 196 -1.12 6.27 14.97
N ALA A 197 -0.15 6.64 14.14
CA ALA A 197 -0.28 6.39 12.72
C ALA A 197 1.04 6.01 12.06
N PHE A 198 0.93 5.25 10.98
CA PHE A 198 2.03 4.66 10.23
C PHE A 198 1.74 4.70 8.74
N ILE A 199 2.79 4.86 7.93
CA ILE A 199 2.77 4.48 6.52
C ILE A 199 3.91 3.51 6.30
N LEU A 200 3.57 2.27 5.98
CA LEU A 200 4.51 1.16 5.89
C LEU A 200 4.54 0.69 4.45
N CYS A 201 5.68 0.82 3.78
CA CYS A 201 5.81 0.38 2.39
C CYS A 201 6.88 -0.71 2.27
N SER A 202 6.68 -1.66 1.37
CA SER A 202 7.68 -2.68 1.07
C SER A 202 7.71 -3.05 -0.40
N ALA A 203 8.90 -3.38 -0.90
CA ALA A 203 9.11 -3.91 -2.24
C ALA A 203 8.80 -5.42 -2.33
N PHE A 204 8.56 -6.10 -1.21
CA PHE A 204 8.31 -7.54 -1.14
C PHE A 204 7.16 -7.83 -0.18
N GLU A 205 6.56 -9.00 -0.37
CA GLU A 205 5.47 -9.46 0.49
C GLU A 205 6.03 -9.92 1.84
N GLN A 206 5.42 -9.46 2.92
CA GLN A 206 5.75 -9.88 4.29
C GLN A 206 4.56 -9.67 5.22
N THR A 207 4.58 -10.35 6.36
CA THR A 207 3.63 -10.12 7.45
C THR A 207 4.24 -9.23 8.53
N LEU A 208 3.56 -8.15 8.86
CA LEU A 208 3.94 -7.25 9.95
C LEU A 208 3.12 -7.55 11.21
N THR A 209 3.71 -7.35 12.38
CA THR A 209 3.01 -7.45 13.67
C THR A 209 2.90 -6.08 14.30
N LEU A 210 1.67 -5.57 14.44
CA LEU A 210 1.39 -4.35 15.20
C LEU A 210 1.21 -4.69 16.68
N LEU A 211 2.01 -4.07 17.53
CA LEU A 211 1.94 -4.15 18.99
C LEU A 211 1.35 -2.87 19.55
N LEU A 212 0.25 -2.98 20.29
CA LEU A 212 -0.45 -1.86 20.90
C LEU A 212 -0.51 -2.03 22.41
N ARG A 213 -0.17 -0.98 23.14
CA ARG A 213 -0.30 -0.97 24.60
C ARG A 213 -0.63 0.43 25.11
N PRO A 214 -1.64 0.58 25.98
CA PRO A 214 -1.94 1.85 26.61
C PRO A 214 -0.93 2.10 27.74
N ARG A 215 -0.67 3.37 28.08
CA ARG A 215 0.36 3.70 29.08
C ARG A 215 -0.07 3.49 30.53
N SER A 216 -1.37 3.61 30.83
CA SER A 216 -1.84 3.65 32.22
C SER A 216 -3.24 3.09 32.46
N SER A 217 -4.11 3.08 31.45
CA SER A 217 -5.50 2.63 31.59
C SER A 217 -5.82 1.49 30.63
N THR A 218 -6.79 0.65 31.03
CA THR A 218 -7.45 -0.28 30.10
C THR A 218 -8.46 0.48 29.26
N GLY A 219 -8.81 -0.06 28.10
CA GLY A 219 -9.85 0.52 27.25
C GLY A 219 -9.87 -0.16 25.88
N VAL A 220 -10.36 0.56 24.88
CA VAL A 220 -10.45 0.06 23.50
C VAL A 220 -9.80 1.05 22.54
N ALA A 221 -9.19 0.56 21.47
CA ALA A 221 -8.73 1.37 20.35
C ALA A 221 -9.31 0.87 19.02
N ALA A 222 -9.76 1.80 18.18
CA ALA A 222 -10.05 1.53 16.78
C ALA A 222 -8.74 1.46 15.99
N VAL A 223 -8.55 0.39 15.25
CA VAL A 223 -7.45 0.21 14.30
C VAL A 223 -8.03 0.13 12.90
N VAL A 224 -7.65 1.08 12.06
CA VAL A 224 -8.03 1.15 10.65
C VAL A 224 -6.79 0.93 9.82
N ILE A 225 -6.83 -0.10 8.97
CA ILE A 225 -5.76 -0.47 8.06
C ILE A 225 -6.29 -0.36 6.65
N ALA A 226 -5.62 0.44 5.85
CA ALA A 226 -5.90 0.58 4.44
C ALA A 226 -4.66 0.29 3.61
N ARG A 227 -4.88 -0.12 2.37
CA ARG A 227 -3.85 -0.51 1.42
C ARG A 227 -3.86 0.41 0.23
N SER A 228 -2.67 0.78 -0.23
CA SER A 228 -2.48 1.59 -1.43
C SER A 228 -2.57 0.74 -2.71
N PRO A 229 -2.75 1.37 -3.89
CA PRO A 229 -2.38 0.79 -5.17
C PRO A 229 -0.91 0.33 -5.21
N LEU A 230 -0.58 -0.47 -6.24
CA LEU A 230 0.81 -0.84 -6.54
C LEU A 230 1.62 0.43 -6.83
N GLY A 231 2.75 0.57 -6.16
CA GLY A 231 3.70 1.64 -6.40
C GLY A 231 3.31 3.02 -5.88
N ALA A 232 2.39 3.09 -4.93
CA ALA A 232 1.86 4.35 -4.43
C ALA A 232 2.90 5.23 -3.69
N VAL A 233 4.08 4.69 -3.34
CA VAL A 233 5.15 5.42 -2.62
C VAL A 233 5.45 6.78 -3.25
N ASP A 234 5.50 6.84 -4.58
CA ASP A 234 5.82 8.07 -5.32
C ASP A 234 4.64 9.05 -5.46
N GLU A 235 3.42 8.61 -5.14
CA GLU A 235 2.22 9.45 -5.07
C GLU A 235 2.01 10.05 -3.68
N LEU A 236 2.70 9.51 -2.66
CA LEU A 236 2.60 10.00 -1.30
C LEU A 236 3.11 11.43 -1.20
N SER A 237 2.43 12.23 -0.41
CA SER A 237 2.85 13.57 -0.03
C SER A 237 4.27 13.54 0.52
N GLY A 238 5.13 14.48 0.10
CA GLY A 238 6.48 14.61 0.67
C GLY A 238 6.50 14.96 2.17
N ARG A 239 5.33 15.25 2.77
CA ARG A 239 5.16 15.41 4.22
C ARG A 239 4.77 14.12 4.93
N ALA A 240 4.32 13.10 4.19
CA ALA A 240 4.00 11.81 4.75
C ALA A 240 5.30 11.13 5.18
N TRP A 241 5.37 10.73 6.44
CA TRP A 241 6.47 9.90 6.88
C TRP A 241 6.22 8.47 6.43
N VAL A 242 7.17 7.91 5.69
CA VAL A 242 7.15 6.53 5.21
C VAL A 242 8.22 5.74 5.94
N ASP A 243 7.81 4.70 6.65
CA ASP A 243 8.71 3.72 7.25
C ASP A 243 8.84 2.53 6.27
N GLY A 244 10.08 2.15 5.94
CA GLY A 244 10.38 1.13 4.95
C GLY A 244 10.63 -0.22 5.61
N ALA A 245 9.86 -1.25 5.25
CA ALA A 245 10.12 -2.61 5.72
C ALA A 245 11.09 -3.29 4.74
N SER A 246 12.40 -3.21 5.03
CA SER A 246 13.50 -3.78 4.21
C SER A 246 13.79 -5.25 4.55
N PRO A 247 14.10 -6.09 3.55
CA PRO A 247 14.34 -7.51 3.78
C PRO A 247 15.76 -7.73 4.31
N VAL A 248 15.97 -8.83 5.03
CA VAL A 248 17.30 -9.22 5.52
C VAL A 248 18.03 -10.06 4.49
N VAL A 249 18.50 -9.41 3.42
CA VAL A 249 19.19 -10.10 2.32
C VAL A 249 20.60 -9.53 2.14
N PRO A 250 21.64 -10.37 2.00
CA PRO A 250 22.98 -9.91 1.64
C PRO A 250 23.00 -9.25 0.25
N LEU A 251 23.85 -8.23 0.05
CA LEU A 251 23.90 -7.45 -1.20
C LEU A 251 24.04 -8.33 -2.46
N ALA A 252 24.87 -9.38 -2.42
CA ALA A 252 25.07 -10.28 -3.56
C ALA A 252 23.76 -10.97 -3.99
N GLN A 253 22.95 -11.42 -3.02
CA GLN A 253 21.66 -12.05 -3.31
C GLN A 253 20.63 -11.04 -3.83
N ALA A 254 20.61 -9.83 -3.26
CA ALA A 254 19.75 -8.74 -3.73
C ALA A 254 20.07 -8.37 -5.19
N LEU A 255 21.37 -8.30 -5.54
CA LEU A 255 21.83 -8.09 -6.91
C LEU A 255 21.37 -9.20 -7.86
N THR A 256 21.48 -10.47 -7.46
CA THR A 256 20.99 -11.59 -8.28
C THR A 256 19.48 -11.49 -8.53
N ARG A 257 18.68 -11.19 -7.49
CA ARG A 257 17.23 -10.97 -7.63
C ARG A 257 16.93 -9.82 -8.58
N HIS A 258 17.65 -8.71 -8.45
CA HIS A 258 17.49 -7.54 -9.31
C HIS A 258 17.84 -7.82 -10.78
N GLN A 259 18.89 -8.59 -11.03
CA GLN A 259 19.27 -9.02 -12.38
C GLN A 259 18.19 -9.89 -13.03
N VAL A 260 17.58 -10.82 -12.26
CA VAL A 260 16.44 -11.61 -12.74
C VAL A 260 15.26 -10.71 -13.07
N ARG A 261 14.92 -9.77 -12.17
CA ARG A 261 13.84 -8.78 -12.34
C ARG A 261 14.03 -7.97 -13.64
N THR A 262 15.25 -7.54 -13.96
CA THR A 262 15.54 -6.65 -15.10
C THR A 262 15.91 -7.36 -16.42
N LYS A 263 15.92 -8.70 -16.46
CA LYS A 263 16.39 -9.47 -17.62
C LYS A 263 15.61 -9.22 -18.93
N GLY A 264 14.35 -8.80 -18.83
CA GLY A 264 13.46 -8.59 -19.99
C GLY A 264 13.49 -7.18 -20.59
N LEU A 265 14.24 -6.24 -20.01
CA LEU A 265 14.26 -4.85 -20.45
C LEU A 265 14.99 -4.68 -21.79
N ARG A 266 14.45 -3.84 -22.69
CA ARG A 266 15.08 -3.51 -23.98
C ARG A 266 16.14 -2.42 -23.82
N MET A 267 17.04 -2.60 -22.88
CA MET A 267 18.09 -1.64 -22.56
C MET A 267 19.47 -2.23 -22.86
N LYS A 268 20.47 -1.36 -22.99
CA LYS A 268 21.87 -1.79 -23.06
C LYS A 268 22.26 -2.60 -21.81
N PRO A 269 23.28 -3.48 -21.92
CA PRO A 269 23.77 -4.23 -20.78
C PRO A 269 24.07 -3.35 -19.57
N VAL A 270 23.84 -3.91 -18.39
CA VAL A 270 24.08 -3.23 -17.11
C VAL A 270 25.53 -2.80 -16.98
N LYS A 271 25.73 -1.57 -16.51
CA LYS A 271 27.03 -1.03 -16.11
C LYS A 271 27.01 -0.73 -14.62
N THR A 272 27.87 -1.37 -13.85
CA THR A 272 28.09 -1.01 -12.44
C THR A 272 28.78 0.35 -12.39
N LEU A 273 28.16 1.32 -11.74
CA LEU A 273 28.71 2.66 -11.54
C LEU A 273 29.54 2.74 -10.25
N ALA A 274 29.06 2.10 -9.18
CA ALA A 274 29.72 2.11 -7.89
C ALA A 274 29.23 0.96 -7.00
N ALA A 275 30.06 0.58 -6.02
CA ALA A 275 29.65 -0.18 -4.85
C ALA A 275 30.23 0.54 -3.62
N THR A 276 29.38 0.83 -2.64
CA THR A 276 29.77 1.63 -1.47
C THR A 276 28.97 1.25 -0.23
N ALA A 277 29.29 1.85 0.90
CA ALA A 277 28.49 1.76 2.12
C ALA A 277 27.95 3.15 2.48
N VAL A 278 26.68 3.20 2.86
CA VAL A 278 25.99 4.41 3.29
C VAL A 278 25.82 4.38 4.80
N ALA A 279 26.07 5.50 5.46
CA ALA A 279 25.88 5.65 6.90
C ALA A 279 24.63 6.47 7.20
N VAL A 280 24.05 6.28 8.39
CA VAL A 280 22.91 7.07 8.87
C VAL A 280 23.38 8.51 9.11
N GLY A 281 22.62 9.48 8.62
CA GLY A 281 22.92 10.91 8.83
C GLY A 281 24.10 11.47 8.03
N ALA A 282 24.80 10.65 7.23
CA ALA A 282 25.93 11.07 6.41
C ALA A 282 25.74 10.58 4.96
N PRO A 283 25.00 11.34 4.12
CA PRO A 283 24.73 10.92 2.75
C PRO A 283 26.02 10.80 1.93
N LYS A 284 26.10 9.74 1.12
CA LYS A 284 27.19 9.53 0.17
C LYS A 284 26.88 10.22 -1.14
N THR A 285 27.88 10.90 -1.69
CA THR A 285 27.78 11.58 -2.98
C THR A 285 28.69 10.87 -3.98
N LEU A 286 28.15 10.49 -5.13
CA LEU A 286 28.85 9.83 -6.23
C LEU A 286 28.72 10.69 -7.49
N LYS A 287 29.81 10.82 -8.26
CA LYS A 287 29.75 11.42 -9.59
C LYS A 287 29.33 10.35 -10.59
N VAL A 288 28.37 10.66 -11.44
CA VAL A 288 27.88 9.75 -12.48
C VAL A 288 27.83 10.47 -13.81
N GLU A 289 28.32 9.80 -14.85
CA GLU A 289 28.29 10.30 -16.23
C GLU A 289 27.10 9.69 -16.97
N LEU A 290 26.15 10.54 -17.36
CA LEU A 290 24.93 10.13 -18.05
C LEU A 290 25.08 10.37 -19.54
N GLN A 291 24.71 9.37 -20.33
CA GLN A 291 24.68 9.49 -21.79
C GLN A 291 23.38 10.12 -22.24
N ARG A 292 23.38 10.72 -23.45
CA ARG A 292 22.15 11.17 -24.09
C ARG A 292 21.20 9.98 -24.26
N GLY A 293 19.94 10.16 -23.90
CA GLY A 293 18.93 9.11 -23.90
C GLY A 293 18.21 9.02 -22.56
N CYS A 294 17.55 7.88 -22.30
CA CYS A 294 16.96 7.58 -20.99
C CYS A 294 17.83 6.57 -20.25
N SER A 295 18.41 6.98 -19.13
CA SER A 295 19.13 6.11 -18.20
C SER A 295 18.19 5.63 -17.10
N ARG A 296 18.21 4.33 -16.82
CA ARG A 296 17.68 3.73 -15.59
C ARG A 296 18.86 3.50 -14.66
N ILE A 297 18.77 4.01 -13.43
CA ILE A 297 19.80 3.91 -12.40
C ILE A 297 19.18 3.19 -11.22
N ASP A 298 19.62 1.97 -10.97
CA ASP A 298 19.14 1.13 -9.88
C ASP A 298 20.12 1.17 -8.72
N LEU A 299 19.62 1.47 -7.53
CA LEU A 299 20.37 1.37 -6.29
C LEU A 299 19.89 0.12 -5.55
N VAL A 300 20.77 -0.86 -5.42
CA VAL A 300 20.49 -2.15 -4.77
C VAL A 300 21.16 -2.17 -3.40
N GLY A 301 20.35 -2.22 -2.35
CA GLY A 301 20.78 -2.29 -0.96
C GLY A 301 20.95 -3.72 -0.47
N GLY A 302 21.89 -3.92 0.46
CA GLY A 302 22.04 -5.17 1.19
C GLY A 302 22.06 -4.95 2.70
N THR A 303 21.77 -6.01 3.46
CA THR A 303 21.84 -6.01 4.93
C THR A 303 23.22 -5.53 5.41
N PRO A 304 23.31 -4.65 6.43
CA PRO A 304 22.24 -4.22 7.34
C PRO A 304 21.45 -2.97 6.93
N LEU A 305 21.56 -2.52 5.67
CA LEU A 305 20.90 -1.31 5.20
C LEU A 305 19.38 -1.37 5.44
N GLY A 306 18.84 -0.31 6.04
CA GLY A 306 17.41 -0.12 6.23
C GLY A 306 16.78 0.62 5.05
N HIS A 307 15.79 1.47 5.33
CA HIS A 307 15.27 2.42 4.34
C HIS A 307 16.35 3.42 3.93
N PHE A 308 16.43 3.69 2.63
CA PHE A 308 17.36 4.65 2.06
C PHE A 308 16.69 5.50 0.98
N THR A 309 17.22 6.69 0.78
CA THR A 309 16.79 7.65 -0.25
C THR A 309 17.91 7.88 -1.25
N ALA A 310 17.55 8.09 -2.51
CA ALA A 310 18.47 8.44 -3.57
C ALA A 310 17.96 9.67 -4.33
N ALA A 311 18.86 10.62 -4.62
CA ALA A 311 18.55 11.80 -5.40
C ALA A 311 19.66 12.05 -6.43
N LEU A 312 19.27 12.23 -7.68
CA LEU A 312 20.15 12.58 -8.77
C LEU A 312 20.01 14.06 -9.04
N TRP A 313 21.14 14.77 -8.97
CA TRP A 313 21.22 16.21 -9.17
C TRP A 313 22.12 16.53 -10.36
N SER A 314 21.80 17.56 -11.11
CA SER A 314 22.76 18.19 -12.02
C SER A 314 23.82 18.95 -11.22
N LEU A 315 24.95 19.25 -11.85
CA LEU A 315 26.07 19.94 -11.19
C LEU A 315 25.74 21.38 -10.74
N ASP A 316 24.74 22.01 -11.35
CA ASP A 316 24.19 23.32 -10.98
C ASP A 316 23.15 23.25 -9.84
N GLY A 317 22.87 22.05 -9.30
CA GLY A 317 21.95 21.86 -8.18
C GLY A 317 20.48 21.61 -8.58
N GLY A 318 20.18 21.47 -9.87
CA GLY A 318 18.86 21.04 -10.34
C GLY A 318 18.55 19.59 -9.98
N LEU A 319 17.33 19.30 -9.50
CA LEU A 319 16.91 17.92 -9.25
C LEU A 319 16.56 17.26 -10.59
N LEU A 320 17.21 16.14 -10.89
CA LEU A 320 16.97 15.33 -12.09
C LEU A 320 16.04 14.15 -11.83
N SER A 321 16.21 13.49 -10.68
CA SER A 321 15.46 12.30 -10.29
C SER A 321 15.53 12.09 -8.78
N ARG A 322 14.53 11.42 -8.19
CA ARG A 322 14.55 11.03 -6.78
C ARG A 322 13.79 9.74 -6.60
N GLY A 323 14.24 8.89 -5.70
CA GLY A 323 13.57 7.64 -5.34
C GLY A 323 13.95 7.23 -3.93
N GLN A 324 13.26 6.23 -3.41
CA GLN A 324 13.51 5.68 -2.09
C GLN A 324 13.13 4.21 -2.04
N GLY A 325 13.71 3.47 -1.10
CA GLY A 325 13.38 2.05 -0.95
C GLY A 325 14.18 1.37 0.15
N GLY A 326 13.91 0.08 0.32
CA GLY A 326 14.56 -0.77 1.33
C GLY A 326 15.61 -1.72 0.76
N GLU A 327 15.26 -2.44 -0.31
CA GLU A 327 16.19 -3.29 -1.09
C GLU A 327 16.56 -2.62 -2.42
N LEU A 328 15.63 -1.90 -3.04
CA LEU A 328 15.79 -1.30 -4.36
C LEU A 328 15.22 0.12 -4.36
N ALA A 329 15.95 1.07 -4.94
CA ALA A 329 15.41 2.35 -5.38
C ALA A 329 15.82 2.56 -6.85
N THR A 330 14.86 2.86 -7.71
CA THR A 330 15.12 3.11 -9.13
C THR A 330 14.91 4.58 -9.47
N LEU A 331 15.92 5.15 -10.11
CA LEU A 331 15.91 6.50 -10.67
C LEU A 331 15.91 6.42 -12.19
N PHE A 332 15.23 7.36 -12.82
CA PHE A 332 15.29 7.54 -14.27
C PHE A 332 15.80 8.94 -14.59
N TYR A 333 16.52 9.07 -15.71
CA TYR A 333 16.92 10.35 -16.28
C TYR A 333 16.82 10.29 -17.80
N CYS A 334 16.05 11.19 -18.40
CA CYS A 334 15.86 11.27 -19.85
C CYS A 334 16.30 12.62 -20.37
N GLY A 335 17.45 12.72 -21.04
CA GLY A 335 17.93 14.02 -21.50
C GLY A 335 19.23 13.98 -22.26
N ALA A 336 19.90 15.13 -22.31
CA ALA A 336 21.23 15.27 -22.90
C ALA A 336 22.29 14.54 -22.08
N ALA A 337 23.44 14.26 -22.71
CA ALA A 337 24.59 13.75 -21.99
C ALA A 337 25.05 14.80 -20.97
N THR A 338 25.26 14.40 -19.71
CA THR A 338 25.60 15.31 -18.63
C THR A 338 26.31 14.57 -17.49
N ALA A 339 27.18 15.29 -16.81
CA ALA A 339 27.69 14.87 -15.51
C ALA A 339 26.64 15.19 -14.44
N ALA A 340 26.44 14.26 -13.52
CA ALA A 340 25.47 14.39 -12.45
C ALA A 340 26.04 13.90 -11.11
N ARG A 341 25.36 14.30 -10.05
CA ARG A 341 25.69 14.02 -8.67
C ARG A 341 24.60 13.15 -8.07
N LEU A 342 24.92 11.89 -7.79
CA LEU A 342 24.02 10.96 -7.11
C LEU A 342 24.27 11.02 -5.61
N GLU A 343 23.28 11.47 -4.86
CA GLU A 343 23.26 11.44 -3.40
C GLU A 343 22.48 10.23 -2.90
N VAL A 344 23.03 9.49 -1.94
CA VAL A 344 22.40 8.33 -1.30
C VAL A 344 22.49 8.49 0.21
N GLY A 345 21.36 8.41 0.90
CA GLY A 345 21.28 8.55 2.36
C GLY A 345 20.50 7.42 2.99
N ALA A 346 20.92 6.97 4.17
CA ALA A 346 20.21 5.99 4.98
C ALA A 346 19.48 6.68 6.14
N SER A 347 18.25 6.27 6.42
CA SER A 347 17.42 6.89 7.46
C SER A 347 17.53 6.20 8.82
N GLU A 348 17.68 4.87 8.84
CA GLU A 348 17.58 4.07 10.06
C GLU A 348 18.83 3.25 10.36
N ARG A 349 19.32 2.56 9.34
CA ARG A 349 20.51 1.70 9.42
C ARG A 349 21.34 1.89 8.17
N GLY A 350 22.64 2.10 8.36
CA GLY A 350 23.61 2.11 7.27
C GLY A 350 23.86 0.70 6.74
N GLY A 351 24.50 0.61 5.59
CA GLY A 351 24.83 -0.67 4.97
C GLY A 351 25.32 -0.54 3.54
N PRO A 352 25.65 -1.67 2.90
CA PRO A 352 26.17 -1.70 1.54
C PRO A 352 25.08 -1.37 0.50
N VAL A 353 25.46 -0.60 -0.52
CA VAL A 353 24.66 -0.24 -1.70
C VAL A 353 25.50 -0.42 -2.95
N ALA A 354 24.94 -1.07 -3.97
CA ALA A 354 25.46 -1.08 -5.33
C ALA A 354 24.62 -0.16 -6.23
N VAL A 355 25.28 0.53 -7.16
CA VAL A 355 24.65 1.41 -8.14
C VAL A 355 24.90 0.83 -9.53
N GLU A 356 23.82 0.47 -10.21
CA GLU A 356 23.81 -0.04 -11.58
C GLU A 356 23.12 0.94 -12.51
N ALA A 357 23.59 1.07 -13.75
CA ALA A 357 22.91 1.86 -14.76
C ALA A 357 22.70 1.06 -16.05
N ARG A 358 21.56 1.31 -16.69
CA ARG A 358 21.16 0.77 -17.99
C ARG A 358 20.72 1.94 -18.87
N LEU A 359 21.12 1.94 -20.14
CA LEU A 359 20.75 3.00 -21.09
C LEU A 359 19.71 2.47 -22.07
N ASP A 360 18.63 3.22 -22.24
CA ASP A 360 17.64 3.03 -23.29
C ASP A 360 18.09 3.74 -24.57
N ALA A 361 18.02 3.02 -25.69
CA ALA A 361 18.48 3.51 -26.99
C ALA A 361 17.40 4.23 -27.82
N GLY A 362 16.12 4.23 -27.42
CA GLY A 362 15.05 4.79 -28.26
C GLY A 362 13.96 5.62 -27.54
N PRO A 363 14.28 6.46 -26.54
CA PRO A 363 13.24 7.25 -25.90
C PRO A 363 12.58 8.25 -26.86
N SER A 364 11.30 8.55 -26.63
CA SER A 364 10.62 9.60 -27.40
C SER A 364 11.21 10.97 -27.10
N GLN A 365 11.15 11.88 -28.08
CA GLN A 365 11.67 13.23 -27.91
C GLN A 365 10.98 13.98 -26.76
N VAL A 366 9.68 13.72 -26.54
CA VAL A 366 8.91 14.29 -25.42
C VAL A 366 9.52 13.93 -24.05
N LEU A 367 10.04 12.71 -23.88
CA LEU A 367 10.71 12.33 -22.63
C LEU A 367 12.05 13.06 -22.46
N LEU A 368 12.79 13.26 -23.55
CA LEU A 368 14.08 13.95 -23.54
C LEU A 368 13.95 15.45 -23.26
N ASP A 369 12.87 16.07 -23.73
CA ASP A 369 12.60 17.50 -23.54
C ASP A 369 12.14 17.84 -22.11
N HIS A 370 11.69 16.83 -21.35
CA HIS A 370 11.12 17.01 -20.01
C HIS A 370 11.75 16.03 -18.98
N PRO A 371 13.06 16.10 -18.71
CA PRO A 371 13.82 15.09 -17.95
C PRO A 371 13.22 14.71 -16.60
N LEU A 372 12.87 15.70 -15.78
CA LEU A 372 12.35 15.47 -14.42
C LEU A 372 10.93 14.88 -14.45
N ALA A 373 10.08 15.32 -15.38
CA ALA A 373 8.73 14.77 -15.54
C ALA A 373 8.78 13.35 -16.12
N ALA A 374 9.69 13.10 -17.06
CA ALA A 374 9.95 11.79 -17.62
C ALA A 374 10.42 10.82 -16.53
N ALA A 375 11.32 11.27 -15.65
CA ALA A 375 11.77 10.49 -14.50
C ALA A 375 10.59 10.06 -13.62
N ARG A 376 9.77 11.02 -13.17
CA ARG A 376 8.59 10.78 -12.34
C ARG A 376 7.57 9.84 -13.01
N LEU A 377 7.35 10.02 -14.31
CA LEU A 377 6.43 9.19 -15.10
C LEU A 377 6.92 7.75 -15.19
N LEU A 378 8.20 7.53 -15.51
CA LEU A 378 8.79 6.20 -15.62
C LEU A 378 8.88 5.50 -14.26
N GLN A 379 9.19 6.22 -13.19
CA GLN A 379 9.12 5.69 -11.83
C GLN A 379 7.71 5.22 -11.48
N ARG A 380 6.70 6.05 -11.79
CA ARG A 380 5.32 5.65 -11.52
C ARG A 380 4.90 4.43 -12.31
N LEU A 381 5.29 4.35 -13.59
CA LEU A 381 5.03 3.22 -14.47
C LEU A 381 5.76 1.95 -14.00
N GLU A 382 6.99 2.08 -13.49
CA GLU A 382 7.71 0.97 -12.90
C GLU A 382 6.95 0.40 -11.71
N ALA A 383 6.50 1.30 -10.85
CA ALA A 383 5.92 0.92 -9.58
C ALA A 383 4.53 0.25 -9.78
N SER A 384 3.85 0.45 -10.91
CA SER A 384 2.61 -0.26 -11.27
C SER A 384 2.83 -1.52 -12.12
N ALA A 385 3.81 -1.52 -13.02
CA ALA A 385 3.97 -2.57 -14.04
C ALA A 385 5.19 -3.47 -13.83
N GLY A 386 5.98 -3.24 -12.78
CA GLY A 386 7.31 -3.83 -12.62
C GLY A 386 8.35 -3.11 -13.49
N PRO A 387 9.52 -3.69 -13.73
CA PRO A 387 10.60 -3.02 -14.47
C PRO A 387 10.15 -2.49 -15.83
N VAL A 388 10.47 -1.22 -16.10
CA VAL A 388 10.13 -0.55 -17.36
C VAL A 388 11.33 0.00 -18.11
N ASP A 389 11.15 0.16 -19.41
CA ASP A 389 11.97 0.93 -20.33
C ASP A 389 11.19 2.14 -20.90
N ALA A 390 11.89 3.04 -21.60
CA ALA A 390 11.30 4.28 -22.10
C ALA A 390 10.33 4.05 -23.28
N GLN A 391 10.42 2.91 -23.98
CA GLN A 391 9.50 2.56 -25.07
C GLN A 391 8.08 2.36 -24.55
N GLN A 392 7.93 1.85 -23.32
CA GLN A 392 6.61 1.70 -22.70
C GLN A 392 5.92 3.04 -22.42
N ALA A 393 6.64 4.15 -22.48
CA ALA A 393 6.13 5.51 -22.40
C ALA A 393 6.15 6.27 -23.74
N ALA A 394 6.33 5.58 -24.88
CA ALA A 394 6.43 6.21 -26.21
C ALA A 394 5.19 7.06 -26.60
N ALA A 395 4.01 6.73 -26.07
CA ALA A 395 2.76 7.43 -26.34
C ALA A 395 2.50 8.65 -25.42
N VAL A 396 3.50 9.07 -24.64
CA VAL A 396 3.40 10.23 -23.74
C VAL A 396 3.12 11.51 -24.54
N LYS A 397 2.31 12.40 -23.96
CA LYS A 397 1.97 13.71 -24.53
C LYS A 397 2.11 14.79 -23.47
N VAL A 398 2.36 16.03 -23.89
CA VAL A 398 2.35 17.19 -23.00
C VAL A 398 0.93 17.74 -22.91
N VAL A 399 0.46 17.97 -21.68
CA VAL A 399 -0.82 18.65 -21.39
C VAL A 399 -0.51 19.92 -20.63
N ARG A 400 -0.91 21.07 -21.16
CA ARG A 400 -0.72 22.38 -20.51
C ARG A 400 -1.92 22.72 -19.63
N LEU A 401 -1.66 23.07 -18.38
CA LEU A 401 -2.64 23.57 -17.43
C LEU A 401 -2.35 25.04 -17.14
N ALA A 402 -3.30 25.93 -17.47
CA ALA A 402 -3.26 27.29 -16.97
C ALA A 402 -3.47 27.32 -15.44
N ALA A 403 -3.04 28.38 -14.77
CA ALA A 403 -3.20 28.52 -13.32
C ALA A 403 -4.69 28.38 -12.93
N ALA A 404 -5.00 27.46 -12.01
CA ALA A 404 -6.35 27.08 -11.60
C ALA A 404 -7.26 26.50 -12.70
N ALA A 405 -6.76 26.31 -13.93
CA ALA A 405 -7.53 25.69 -15.00
C ALA A 405 -7.48 24.18 -14.93
N ARG A 406 -8.62 23.57 -15.23
CA ARG A 406 -8.79 22.13 -15.35
C ARG A 406 -8.69 21.74 -16.82
N SER A 407 -7.80 20.80 -17.15
CA SER A 407 -7.87 20.13 -18.45
C SER A 407 -8.91 19.03 -18.39
N SER A 408 -9.80 18.97 -19.37
CA SER A 408 -10.84 17.95 -19.48
C SER A 408 -10.76 17.29 -20.85
N GLN A 409 -10.66 15.96 -20.88
CA GLN A 409 -10.66 15.18 -22.11
C GLN A 409 -11.54 13.94 -21.94
N VAL A 410 -12.25 13.57 -22.99
CA VAL A 410 -12.99 12.30 -23.02
C VAL A 410 -12.00 11.17 -23.30
N ILE A 411 -12.11 10.10 -22.53
CA ILE A 411 -11.37 8.86 -22.73
C ILE A 411 -12.35 7.72 -22.93
N GLU A 412 -11.98 6.78 -23.80
CA GLU A 412 -12.73 5.56 -24.03
C GLU A 412 -11.85 4.36 -23.67
N VAL A 413 -12.40 3.47 -22.85
CA VAL A 413 -11.79 2.18 -22.52
C VAL A 413 -12.59 1.09 -23.23
N PRO A 414 -11.98 0.38 -24.19
CA PRO A 414 -12.65 -0.71 -24.91
C PRO A 414 -13.10 -1.81 -23.95
N ALA A 415 -14.19 -2.50 -24.30
CA ALA A 415 -14.67 -3.66 -23.58
C ALA A 415 -13.55 -4.70 -23.35
N GLY A 416 -13.50 -5.29 -22.16
CA GLY A 416 -12.51 -6.30 -21.80
C GLY A 416 -11.07 -5.80 -21.73
N ARG A 417 -10.85 -4.48 -21.63
CA ARG A 417 -9.52 -3.87 -21.49
C ARG A 417 -9.44 -3.00 -20.25
N CYS A 418 -8.22 -2.84 -19.76
CA CYS A 418 -7.91 -1.81 -18.79
C CYS A 418 -7.18 -0.63 -19.44
N GLN A 419 -7.36 0.55 -18.90
CA GLN A 419 -6.57 1.73 -19.24
C GLN A 419 -5.81 2.20 -18.01
N GLU A 420 -4.50 2.29 -18.15
CA GLU A 420 -3.60 2.92 -17.21
C GLU A 420 -3.34 4.35 -17.67
N ILE A 421 -3.49 5.29 -16.74
CA ILE A 421 -3.29 6.71 -16.94
C ILE A 421 -2.23 7.15 -15.94
N VAL A 422 -1.17 7.78 -16.42
CA VAL A 422 -0.11 8.33 -15.56
C VAL A 422 0.10 9.79 -15.96
N ALA A 423 0.05 10.69 -14.99
CA ALA A 423 0.35 12.10 -15.18
C ALA A 423 1.49 12.53 -14.25
N ALA A 424 2.51 13.20 -14.79
CA ALA A 424 3.66 13.67 -14.04
C ALA A 424 3.95 15.15 -14.31
N VAL A 425 4.27 15.91 -13.27
CA VAL A 425 4.51 17.36 -13.37
C VAL A 425 5.83 17.68 -14.04
N VAL A 426 5.79 18.63 -14.97
CA VAL A 426 6.94 19.38 -15.46
C VAL A 426 7.22 20.57 -14.53
N GLY A 427 8.46 20.70 -14.07
CA GLY A 427 8.90 21.80 -13.23
C GLY A 427 8.45 21.68 -11.76
N SER A 428 8.05 22.81 -11.18
CA SER A 428 7.87 23.00 -9.73
C SER A 428 6.43 22.97 -9.23
N ALA A 429 5.44 22.80 -10.12
CA ALA A 429 4.04 22.70 -9.71
C ALA A 429 3.83 21.49 -8.78
N ARG A 430 2.79 21.56 -7.95
CA ARG A 430 2.52 20.55 -6.90
C ARG A 430 1.05 20.19 -6.80
N GLY A 431 0.80 19.01 -6.24
CA GLY A 431 -0.54 18.53 -5.92
C GLY A 431 -1.34 18.25 -7.18
N VAL A 432 -0.83 17.36 -8.04
CA VAL A 432 -1.57 16.88 -9.21
C VAL A 432 -2.79 16.12 -8.76
N GLN A 433 -3.91 16.41 -9.40
CA GLN A 433 -5.16 15.72 -9.21
C GLN A 433 -5.60 15.11 -10.53
N LEU A 434 -5.95 13.83 -10.49
CA LEU A 434 -6.56 13.09 -11.58
C LEU A 434 -7.95 12.69 -11.15
N ARG A 435 -8.96 13.16 -11.87
CA ARG A 435 -10.36 12.86 -11.60
C ARG A 435 -10.99 12.21 -12.82
N LEU A 436 -11.66 11.08 -12.63
CA LEU A 436 -12.42 10.42 -13.68
C LEU A 436 -13.89 10.52 -13.35
N VAL A 437 -14.70 10.94 -14.31
CA VAL A 437 -16.15 11.06 -14.16
C VAL A 437 -16.83 10.25 -15.26
N GLY A 438 -17.55 9.19 -14.87
CA GLY A 438 -18.31 8.32 -15.75
C GLY A 438 -19.80 8.61 -15.79
N LYS A 439 -20.51 7.95 -16.71
CA LYS A 439 -21.98 7.96 -16.74
C LYS A 439 -22.51 7.23 -15.50
N GLY A 440 -23.56 7.77 -14.86
CA GLY A 440 -24.16 7.16 -13.66
C GLY A 440 -23.52 7.55 -12.32
N GLY A 441 -22.73 8.63 -12.27
CA GLY A 441 -22.18 9.16 -11.02
C GLY A 441 -20.92 8.44 -10.52
N GLN A 442 -20.33 7.54 -11.32
CA GLN A 442 -19.02 6.97 -11.02
C GLN A 442 -17.96 8.08 -11.06
N GLU A 443 -17.35 8.34 -9.92
CA GLU A 443 -16.28 9.33 -9.78
C GLU A 443 -15.09 8.72 -9.03
N THR A 444 -13.89 8.88 -9.59
CA THR A 444 -12.65 8.62 -8.87
C THR A 444 -11.84 9.91 -8.79
N LEU A 445 -11.16 10.12 -7.66
CA LEU A 445 -10.28 11.26 -7.45
C LEU A 445 -8.98 10.79 -6.81
N HIS A 446 -7.89 11.10 -7.49
CA HIS A 446 -6.54 10.72 -7.11
C HIS A 446 -5.70 11.97 -6.96
N ARG A 447 -4.84 11.98 -5.94
CA ARG A 447 -3.98 13.11 -5.62
C ARG A 447 -2.57 12.60 -5.38
N GLY A 448 -1.60 13.25 -6.00
CA GLY A 448 -0.19 13.04 -5.71
C GLY A 448 0.59 14.34 -5.77
N ASP A 449 1.75 14.37 -5.12
CA ASP A 449 2.53 15.62 -5.06
C ASP A 449 3.11 15.99 -6.44
N GLN A 450 3.76 15.03 -7.11
CA GLN A 450 4.49 15.25 -8.38
C GLN A 450 4.05 14.32 -9.51
N ALA A 451 3.40 13.21 -9.19
CA ALA A 451 2.83 12.29 -10.16
C ALA A 451 1.55 11.68 -9.59
N VAL A 452 0.67 11.24 -10.47
CA VAL A 452 -0.56 10.52 -10.13
C VAL A 452 -0.83 9.48 -11.19
N SER A 453 -1.37 8.34 -10.77
CA SER A 453 -1.83 7.30 -11.69
C SER A 453 -3.26 6.88 -11.39
N GLU A 454 -3.91 6.29 -12.38
CA GLU A 454 -5.11 5.50 -12.18
C GLU A 454 -5.13 4.35 -13.19
N GLN A 455 -5.59 3.19 -12.73
CA GLN A 455 -5.92 2.07 -13.60
C GLN A 455 -7.42 1.79 -13.48
N LEU A 456 -8.09 1.75 -14.63
CA LEU A 456 -9.50 1.40 -14.70
C LEU A 456 -9.72 0.28 -15.71
N CYS A 457 -10.71 -0.57 -15.48
CA CYS A 457 -11.02 -1.69 -16.36
C CYS A 457 -12.47 -1.60 -16.80
N ALA A 458 -12.70 -1.67 -18.11
CA ALA A 458 -14.03 -1.85 -18.65
C ALA A 458 -14.47 -3.31 -18.46
N GLY A 459 -15.76 -3.49 -18.17
CA GLY A 459 -16.40 -4.80 -18.16
C GLY A 459 -16.63 -5.30 -19.58
N ASP A 460 -17.78 -5.88 -19.83
CA ASP A 460 -18.13 -6.43 -21.15
C ASP A 460 -18.59 -5.33 -22.13
N GLU A 461 -18.87 -4.13 -21.61
CA GLU A 461 -19.20 -2.95 -22.40
C GLU A 461 -18.07 -1.92 -22.38
N LYS A 462 -17.96 -1.14 -23.46
CA LYS A 462 -17.02 -0.01 -23.52
C LYS A 462 -17.39 1.04 -22.46
N MET A 463 -16.36 1.61 -21.84
CA MET A 463 -16.53 2.66 -20.84
C MET A 463 -16.09 4.01 -21.42
N SER A 464 -16.93 5.04 -21.30
CA SER A 464 -16.58 6.42 -21.67
C SER A 464 -16.55 7.28 -20.42
N LEU A 465 -15.41 7.91 -20.17
CA LEU A 465 -15.16 8.72 -18.99
C LEU A 465 -14.64 10.09 -19.40
N ARG A 466 -14.90 11.10 -18.56
CA ARG A 466 -14.22 12.38 -18.64
C ARG A 466 -13.03 12.36 -17.68
N LEU A 467 -11.83 12.44 -18.24
CA LEU A 467 -10.58 12.62 -17.51
C LEU A 467 -10.34 14.10 -17.28
N GLU A 468 -10.27 14.48 -16.02
CA GLU A 468 -9.97 15.82 -15.57
C GLU A 468 -8.62 15.85 -14.84
N LEU A 469 -7.75 16.79 -15.23
CA LEU A 469 -6.44 17.01 -14.62
C LEU A 469 -6.38 18.43 -14.06
N GLN A 470 -5.82 18.55 -12.86
CA GLN A 470 -5.63 19.82 -12.16
C GLN A 470 -4.33 19.77 -11.34
N VAL A 471 -3.74 20.93 -11.05
CA VAL A 471 -2.69 21.09 -10.05
C VAL A 471 -3.17 22.01 -8.93
N ALA A 472 -2.71 21.77 -7.71
CA ALA A 472 -3.07 22.58 -6.56
C ALA A 472 -2.38 23.95 -6.55
N SER A 473 -1.17 24.05 -7.14
CA SER A 473 -0.40 25.30 -7.19
C SER A 473 0.56 25.36 -8.37
N GLY A 474 0.79 26.58 -8.87
CA GLY A 474 1.68 26.88 -10.01
C GLY A 474 0.99 26.78 -11.38
N GLN A 475 1.68 27.28 -12.42
CA GLN A 475 1.39 26.88 -13.80
C GLN A 475 2.10 25.55 -14.05
N ALA A 476 1.41 24.62 -14.73
CA ALA A 476 1.94 23.28 -14.91
C ALA A 476 1.83 22.83 -16.37
N GLU A 477 2.92 22.29 -16.90
CA GLU A 477 2.83 21.31 -17.96
C GLU A 477 2.87 19.92 -17.31
N LEU A 478 2.11 18.97 -17.84
CA LEU A 478 2.09 17.60 -17.39
C LEU A 478 2.51 16.68 -18.54
N LEU A 479 3.35 15.70 -18.26
CA LEU A 479 3.48 14.53 -19.12
C LEU A 479 2.34 13.58 -18.81
N LEU A 480 1.51 13.28 -19.80
CA LEU A 480 0.38 12.36 -19.72
C LEU A 480 0.65 11.13 -20.58
N LEU A 481 0.71 9.97 -19.94
CA LEU A 481 0.71 8.67 -20.58
C LEU A 481 -0.66 8.02 -20.41
N ARG A 482 -1.17 7.42 -21.50
CA ARG A 482 -2.34 6.54 -21.48
C ARG A 482 -1.97 5.25 -22.18
N ARG A 483 -2.14 4.11 -21.51
CA ARG A 483 -1.80 2.79 -22.04
C ARG A 483 -2.98 1.84 -21.89
N LEU A 484 -3.26 1.07 -22.92
CA LEU A 484 -4.23 -0.03 -22.85
C LEU A 484 -3.52 -1.29 -22.38
N LEU A 485 -4.07 -1.90 -21.33
CA LEU A 485 -3.62 -3.16 -20.76
C LEU A 485 -4.65 -4.26 -21.08
N PRO A 486 -4.23 -5.54 -21.12
CA PRO A 486 -5.17 -6.64 -20.99
C PRO A 486 -5.90 -6.55 -19.64
N ARG A 487 -7.10 -7.14 -19.56
CA ARG A 487 -7.88 -7.18 -18.33
C ARG A 487 -7.28 -8.12 -17.29
#